data_AF-A0A7L4AI11-F1
#
_entry.id   AF-A0A7L4AI11-F1
#
_cell.length_a   1.000
_cell.length_b   1.000
_cell.length_c   1.000
_cell.angle_alpha   90.00
_cell.angle_beta   90.00
_cell.angle_gamma   90.00
#
_symmetry.space_group_name_H-M   'P 1'
#
loop_
_entity.id
_entity.type
_entity.pdbx_description
1 polymer ?
#
loop_
_entity_poly.entity_id
_entity_poly.type
_entity_poly.pdbx_seq_one_letter_code
_entity_poly.pdbx_strand_id
1 'polypeptide(L)'
;QWIEKVIGWLSRVFLQDGPLARSSPEASSTLKRWRCHVQRFFYRIYASMRIEELFSIIRDFPESKPAVEDLKFCLERTNQRQQLLSSLKSALEMRLLHPGVNTSDIITLYISAIKALRELDPSMVILEVACEPIRKYLRTREDTVRQIVAGLTGDAEGSGDLANELSKADPVTLENGQESDDDISEPGDWVPDPVDADPGKSSSKRRSSDIISLLVSIYGSKDLFINEYRTLLADRLLHQFNYSAEREIRNVELLKLRFGEAQMHYCEVMLKDMADSRRINANIRDEEEKLPEEERPPFSLVAVILSSEFWPPLKEEKLELPEQVKEAMEAYSKKYEKLKAMRTLNWKYHLGLVSLDVELADRTLSLSVSPVHAAIILHFQTKSTWTLTELSEVLKVPVTSLKRKMTLWLQQGVLREEPQGTFTVIEEEQKDQVEKVVLIDSDEEGDSAMASQADQKEEELQLFWTYIQAMLTNLESLSLERIHSMLKMFVMTGPVVTEIDIQELQGFLQKKVRDQQLIYSGGVYRLPKNCN
;
A
#
# COMPACT_ATOMS: atom_id res chain seq x y z
N GLN A 1 -3.28 -49.95 5.24
CA GLN A 1 -4.13 -51.01 5.84
C GLN A 1 -5.28 -51.44 4.94
N TRP A 2 -6.07 -50.53 4.35
CA TRP A 2 -7.18 -50.92 3.46
C TRP A 2 -6.70 -51.69 2.20
N ILE A 3 -5.64 -51.21 1.54
CA ILE A 3 -5.01 -51.90 0.39
C ILE A 3 -4.63 -53.34 0.75
N GLU A 4 -4.16 -53.57 1.98
CA GLU A 4 -3.79 -54.87 2.53
C GLU A 4 -4.97 -55.86 2.54
N LYS A 5 -6.16 -55.37 2.91
CA LYS A 5 -7.40 -56.15 2.86
C LYS A 5 -7.81 -56.48 1.42
N VAL A 6 -7.61 -55.54 0.48
CA VAL A 6 -7.89 -55.74 -0.96
C VAL A 6 -6.96 -56.80 -1.55
N ILE A 7 -5.66 -56.76 -1.22
CA ILE A 7 -4.71 -57.80 -1.65
C ILE A 7 -5.05 -59.16 -1.01
N GLY A 8 -5.46 -59.18 0.26
CA GLY A 8 -5.96 -60.39 0.92
C GLY A 8 -7.20 -60.97 0.24
N TRP A 9 -8.12 -60.11 -0.23
CA TRP A 9 -9.27 -60.53 -1.03
C TRP A 9 -8.86 -61.10 -2.39
N LEU A 10 -7.97 -60.42 -3.15
CA LEU A 10 -7.45 -60.93 -4.42
C LEU A 10 -6.75 -62.29 -4.25
N SER A 11 -5.98 -62.45 -3.18
CA SER A 11 -5.33 -63.71 -2.83
C SER A 11 -6.35 -64.84 -2.65
N ARG A 12 -7.45 -64.60 -1.91
CA ARG A 12 -8.49 -65.61 -1.71
C ARG A 12 -9.22 -66.00 -3.00
N VAL A 13 -9.48 -65.04 -3.89
CA VAL A 13 -10.21 -65.27 -5.14
C VAL A 13 -9.38 -66.07 -6.15
N PHE A 14 -8.10 -65.71 -6.31
CA PHE A 14 -7.27 -66.23 -7.41
C PHE A 14 -6.31 -67.35 -7.01
N LEU A 15 -5.86 -67.41 -5.74
CA LEU A 15 -4.90 -68.43 -5.30
C LEU A 15 -5.56 -69.63 -4.60
N GLN A 16 -6.86 -69.52 -4.23
CA GLN A 16 -7.64 -70.49 -3.46
C GLN A 16 -6.96 -70.94 -2.13
N ASP A 17 -7.74 -71.30 -1.11
CA ASP A 17 -7.24 -71.63 0.24
C ASP A 17 -6.55 -73.02 0.32
N GLY A 18 -5.59 -73.30 -0.57
CA GLY A 18 -4.76 -74.51 -0.53
C GLY A 18 -3.47 -74.30 0.28
N PRO A 19 -3.17 -75.12 1.32
CA PRO A 19 -2.00 -74.94 2.18
C PRO A 19 -0.64 -75.07 1.46
N LEU A 20 -0.60 -75.67 0.26
CA LEU A 20 0.61 -75.84 -0.57
C LEU A 20 0.89 -74.65 -1.51
N ALA A 21 -0.09 -73.77 -1.78
CA ALA A 21 0.05 -72.67 -2.74
C ALA A 21 0.59 -71.37 -2.11
N ARG A 22 0.50 -71.23 -0.77
CA ARG A 22 0.93 -70.01 -0.05
C ARG A 22 2.46 -69.86 0.06
N SER A 23 3.23 -70.93 -0.18
CA SER A 23 4.68 -70.98 -0.01
C SER A 23 5.47 -71.10 -1.31
N SER A 24 4.85 -70.96 -2.49
CA SER A 24 5.60 -70.92 -3.74
C SER A 24 6.18 -69.51 -3.98
N PRO A 25 7.45 -69.38 -4.39
CA PRO A 25 8.07 -68.08 -4.68
C PRO A 25 7.32 -67.30 -5.79
N GLU A 26 6.61 -68.00 -6.68
CA GLU A 26 5.77 -67.42 -7.74
C GLU A 26 4.45 -66.81 -7.21
N ALA A 27 3.81 -67.43 -6.22
CA ALA A 27 2.64 -66.84 -5.55
C ALA A 27 3.02 -65.57 -4.78
N SER A 28 4.22 -65.55 -4.18
CA SER A 28 4.76 -64.36 -3.50
C SER A 28 5.08 -63.22 -4.47
N SER A 29 5.65 -63.52 -5.64
CA SER A 29 5.99 -62.51 -6.65
C SER A 29 4.75 -61.90 -7.32
N THR A 30 3.72 -62.71 -7.58
CA THR A 30 2.43 -62.24 -8.14
C THR A 30 1.66 -61.37 -7.15
N LEU A 31 1.60 -61.74 -5.87
CA LEU A 31 1.00 -60.91 -4.82
C LEU A 31 1.72 -59.56 -4.66
N LYS A 32 3.06 -59.55 -4.71
CA LYS A 32 3.85 -58.30 -4.73
C LYS A 32 3.50 -57.44 -5.95
N ARG A 33 3.35 -58.04 -7.14
CA ARG A 33 2.97 -57.32 -8.36
C ARG A 33 1.57 -56.71 -8.25
N TRP A 34 0.58 -57.46 -7.74
CA TRP A 34 -0.77 -56.95 -7.51
C TRP A 34 -0.78 -55.82 -6.48
N ARG A 35 -0.01 -55.97 -5.39
CA ARG A 35 0.18 -54.91 -4.40
C ARG A 35 0.68 -53.63 -5.05
N CYS A 36 1.77 -53.69 -5.82
CA CYS A 36 2.32 -52.52 -6.49
C CYS A 36 1.31 -51.90 -7.48
N HIS A 37 0.55 -52.73 -8.20
CA HIS A 37 -0.45 -52.24 -9.16
C HIS A 37 -1.61 -51.51 -8.46
N VAL A 38 -2.19 -52.12 -7.42
CA VAL A 38 -3.29 -51.52 -6.65
C VAL A 38 -2.81 -50.25 -5.94
N GLN A 39 -1.59 -50.24 -5.38
CA GLN A 39 -1.02 -49.05 -4.76
C GLN A 39 -0.86 -47.90 -5.76
N ARG A 40 -0.27 -48.17 -6.93
CA ARG A 40 -0.10 -47.14 -7.97
C ARG A 40 -1.45 -46.62 -8.50
N PHE A 41 -2.42 -47.51 -8.66
CA PHE A 41 -3.78 -47.13 -9.06
C PHE A 41 -4.46 -46.26 -8.01
N PHE A 42 -4.35 -46.64 -6.74
CA PHE A 42 -4.89 -45.87 -5.61
C PHE A 42 -4.25 -44.48 -5.54
N TYR A 43 -2.91 -44.38 -5.57
CA TYR A 43 -2.22 -43.09 -5.52
C TYR A 43 -2.63 -42.19 -6.68
N ARG A 44 -2.80 -42.74 -7.89
CA ARG A 44 -3.23 -41.95 -9.05
C ARG A 44 -4.62 -41.35 -8.87
N ILE A 45 -5.57 -42.13 -8.36
CA ILE A 45 -6.93 -41.65 -8.11
C ILE A 45 -6.95 -40.63 -6.98
N TYR A 46 -6.29 -40.95 -5.86
CA TYR A 46 -6.25 -40.08 -4.70
C TYR A 46 -5.58 -38.73 -5.02
N ALA A 47 -4.46 -38.75 -5.77
CA ALA A 47 -3.82 -37.53 -6.24
C ALA A 47 -4.75 -36.72 -7.16
N SER A 48 -5.43 -37.34 -8.12
CA SER A 48 -6.39 -36.64 -8.98
C SER A 48 -7.52 -35.97 -8.19
N MET A 49 -8.10 -36.65 -7.21
CA MET A 49 -9.14 -36.07 -6.34
C MET A 49 -8.58 -34.86 -5.56
N ARG A 50 -7.39 -34.99 -4.96
CA ARG A 50 -6.76 -33.90 -4.22
C ARG A 50 -6.34 -32.72 -5.10
N ILE A 51 -5.98 -32.97 -6.35
CA ILE A 51 -5.68 -31.91 -7.33
C ILE A 51 -6.93 -31.09 -7.66
N GLU A 52 -8.10 -31.73 -7.79
CA GLU A 52 -9.37 -31.02 -8.03
C GLU A 52 -9.78 -30.16 -6.83
N GLU A 53 -9.55 -30.64 -5.61
CA GLU A 53 -9.84 -29.94 -4.36
C GLU A 53 -8.75 -28.94 -3.94
N LEU A 54 -7.62 -28.89 -4.66
CA LEU A 54 -6.40 -28.19 -4.22
C LEU A 54 -6.63 -26.70 -3.94
N PHE A 55 -7.47 -26.03 -4.73
CA PHE A 55 -7.82 -24.63 -4.46
C PHE A 55 -8.48 -24.45 -3.09
N SER A 56 -9.42 -25.32 -2.73
CA SER A 56 -10.09 -25.27 -1.43
C SER A 56 -9.14 -25.68 -0.30
N ILE A 57 -8.27 -26.68 -0.53
CA ILE A 57 -7.20 -27.05 0.40
C ILE A 57 -6.30 -25.85 0.70
N ILE A 58 -5.88 -25.09 -0.31
CA ILE A 58 -5.05 -23.90 -0.14
C ILE A 58 -5.78 -22.82 0.66
N ARG A 59 -7.07 -22.59 0.38
CA ARG A 59 -7.88 -21.60 1.10
C ARG A 59 -8.01 -21.91 2.59
N ASP A 60 -8.10 -23.19 2.95
CA ASP A 60 -8.33 -23.63 4.33
C ASP A 60 -6.99 -23.94 5.07
N PHE A 61 -5.84 -23.54 4.49
CA PHE A 61 -4.52 -23.65 5.14
C PHE A 61 -4.40 -22.62 6.27
N PRO A 62 -3.87 -22.95 7.48
CA PRO A 62 -3.01 -24.09 7.83
C PRO A 62 -3.71 -25.36 8.30
N GLU A 63 -5.03 -25.35 8.52
CA GLU A 63 -5.76 -26.52 9.03
C GLU A 63 -5.71 -27.70 8.05
N SER A 64 -5.62 -27.41 6.75
CA SER A 64 -5.54 -28.38 5.66
C SER A 64 -4.14 -28.99 5.43
N LYS A 65 -3.13 -28.67 6.25
CA LYS A 65 -1.73 -29.13 6.08
C LYS A 65 -1.59 -30.65 5.85
N PRO A 66 -2.29 -31.55 6.58
CA PRO A 66 -2.19 -32.99 6.34
C PRO A 66 -2.58 -33.42 4.92
N ALA A 67 -3.54 -32.72 4.30
CA ALA A 67 -3.96 -33.02 2.93
C ALA A 67 -2.87 -32.66 1.90
N VAL A 68 -2.07 -31.62 2.18
CA VAL A 68 -0.93 -31.22 1.36
C VAL A 68 0.22 -32.24 1.48
N GLU A 69 0.52 -32.70 2.69
CA GLU A 69 1.54 -33.74 2.94
C GLU A 69 1.17 -35.08 2.27
N ASP A 70 -0.10 -35.45 2.35
CA ASP A 70 -0.67 -36.61 1.66
C ASP A 70 -0.51 -36.50 0.14
N LEU A 71 -0.80 -35.32 -0.42
CA LEU A 71 -0.65 -35.06 -1.85
C LEU A 71 0.83 -35.11 -2.26
N LYS A 72 1.74 -34.53 -1.47
CA LYS A 72 3.19 -34.61 -1.68
C LYS A 72 3.66 -36.06 -1.78
N PHE A 73 3.29 -36.89 -0.81
CA PHE A 73 3.63 -38.31 -0.80
C PHE A 73 3.11 -39.06 -2.04
N CYS A 74 1.93 -38.69 -2.52
CA CYS A 74 1.37 -39.26 -3.74
C CYS A 74 2.12 -38.77 -5.00
N LEU A 75 2.43 -37.48 -5.11
CA LEU A 75 3.15 -36.90 -6.25
C LEU A 75 4.55 -37.47 -6.46
N GLU A 76 5.27 -37.85 -5.40
CA GLU A 76 6.56 -38.57 -5.54
C GLU A 76 6.41 -39.92 -6.26
N ARG A 77 5.23 -40.54 -6.16
CA ARG A 77 4.92 -41.88 -6.68
C ARG A 77 4.05 -41.84 -7.94
N THR A 78 3.52 -40.67 -8.27
CA THR A 78 2.66 -40.42 -9.43
C THR A 78 3.24 -39.32 -10.30
N ASN A 79 3.42 -39.56 -11.59
CA ASN A 79 3.91 -38.55 -12.53
C ASN A 79 2.80 -37.54 -12.94
N GLN A 80 2.13 -36.89 -11.97
CA GLN A 80 0.94 -36.04 -12.17
C GLN A 80 1.18 -34.54 -11.92
N ARG A 81 2.45 -34.12 -11.80
CA ARG A 81 2.84 -32.71 -11.56
C ARG A 81 2.28 -31.74 -12.60
N GLN A 82 2.30 -32.09 -13.89
CA GLN A 82 1.72 -31.26 -14.95
C GLN A 82 0.19 -31.13 -14.85
N GLN A 83 -0.51 -32.20 -14.46
CA GLN A 83 -1.95 -32.17 -14.24
C GLN A 83 -2.31 -31.25 -13.06
N LEU A 84 -1.50 -31.27 -12.01
CA LEU A 84 -1.64 -30.35 -10.88
C LEU A 84 -1.52 -28.89 -11.33
N LEU A 85 -0.48 -28.57 -12.09
CA LEU A 85 -0.24 -27.21 -12.58
C LEU A 85 -1.38 -26.69 -13.46
N SER A 86 -1.84 -27.48 -14.43
CA SER A 86 -2.93 -27.07 -15.31
C SER A 86 -4.26 -26.90 -14.56
N SER A 87 -4.59 -27.83 -13.67
CA SER A 87 -5.80 -27.78 -12.84
C SER A 87 -5.79 -26.57 -11.90
N LEU A 88 -4.68 -26.34 -11.19
CA LEU A 88 -4.57 -25.24 -10.24
C LEU A 88 -4.61 -23.88 -10.96
N LYS A 89 -3.90 -23.74 -12.09
CA LYS A 89 -3.93 -22.51 -12.90
C LYS A 89 -5.34 -22.18 -13.37
N SER A 90 -6.06 -23.18 -13.90
CA SER A 90 -7.45 -23.01 -14.33
C SER A 90 -8.37 -22.64 -13.16
N ALA A 91 -8.17 -23.25 -11.99
CA ALA A 91 -8.96 -22.94 -10.79
C ALA A 91 -8.72 -21.49 -10.29
N LEU A 92 -7.47 -21.01 -10.31
CA LEU A 92 -7.12 -19.64 -9.95
C LEU A 92 -7.77 -18.63 -10.90
N GLU A 93 -7.65 -18.85 -12.21
CA GLU A 93 -8.24 -17.98 -13.23
C GLU A 93 -9.77 -17.90 -13.14
N MET A 94 -10.43 -19.04 -12.90
CA MET A 94 -11.89 -19.13 -12.84
C MET A 94 -12.49 -18.59 -11.53
N ARG A 95 -11.81 -18.79 -10.38
CA ARG A 95 -12.40 -18.57 -9.05
C ARG A 95 -11.83 -17.37 -8.28
N LEU A 96 -10.66 -16.88 -8.64
CA LEU A 96 -9.96 -15.82 -7.91
C LEU A 96 -9.67 -14.60 -8.77
N LEU A 97 -9.20 -14.79 -10.01
CA LEU A 97 -8.66 -13.72 -10.85
C LEU A 97 -9.75 -13.04 -11.69
N HIS A 98 -10.82 -12.59 -11.03
CA HIS A 98 -11.88 -11.83 -11.66
C HIS A 98 -12.18 -10.53 -10.90
N PRO A 99 -12.66 -9.47 -11.58
CA PRO A 99 -12.83 -8.14 -10.98
C PRO A 99 -13.73 -8.08 -9.73
N GLY A 100 -14.61 -9.06 -9.52
CA GLY A 100 -15.49 -9.12 -8.36
C GLY A 100 -14.83 -9.56 -7.03
N VAL A 101 -13.55 -9.95 -7.01
CA VAL A 101 -12.84 -10.28 -5.76
C VAL A 101 -12.07 -9.07 -5.25
N ASN A 102 -12.09 -8.83 -3.94
CA ASN A 102 -11.30 -7.77 -3.31
C ASN A 102 -9.79 -8.08 -3.38
N THR A 103 -8.96 -7.04 -3.45
CA THR A 103 -7.49 -7.20 -3.53
C THR A 103 -6.93 -7.89 -2.30
N SER A 104 -7.48 -7.56 -1.12
CA SER A 104 -7.13 -8.17 0.17
C SER A 104 -7.30 -9.69 0.14
N ASP A 105 -8.42 -10.20 -0.36
CA ASP A 105 -8.70 -11.63 -0.44
C ASP A 105 -7.74 -12.37 -1.39
N ILE A 106 -7.39 -11.73 -2.51
CA ILE A 106 -6.41 -12.28 -3.47
C ILE A 106 -5.03 -12.39 -2.80
N ILE A 107 -4.61 -11.36 -2.06
CA ILE A 107 -3.34 -11.37 -1.33
C ILE A 107 -3.35 -12.44 -0.24
N THR A 108 -4.43 -12.54 0.55
CA THR A 108 -4.56 -13.54 1.63
C THR A 108 -4.50 -14.97 1.08
N LEU A 109 -5.21 -15.24 -0.03
CA LEU A 109 -5.13 -16.55 -0.67
C LEU A 109 -3.75 -16.80 -1.29
N TYR A 110 -3.08 -15.77 -1.83
CA TYR A 110 -1.73 -15.91 -2.34
C TYR A 110 -0.72 -16.24 -1.23
N ILE A 111 -0.83 -15.63 -0.06
CA ILE A 111 -0.01 -15.97 1.12
C ILE A 111 -0.25 -17.43 1.54
N SER A 112 -1.53 -17.84 1.60
CA SER A 112 -1.90 -19.22 1.92
C SER A 112 -1.36 -20.21 0.87
N ALA A 113 -1.39 -19.83 -0.42
CA ALA A 113 -0.80 -20.59 -1.50
C ALA A 113 0.73 -20.70 -1.36
N ILE A 114 1.42 -19.62 -0.95
CA ILE A 114 2.86 -19.66 -0.71
C ILE A 114 3.18 -20.67 0.40
N LYS A 115 2.47 -20.60 1.52
CA LYS A 115 2.67 -21.50 2.67
C LYS A 115 2.37 -22.96 2.30
N ALA A 116 1.23 -23.23 1.65
CA ALA A 116 0.82 -24.58 1.27
C ALA A 116 1.72 -25.19 0.18
N LEU A 117 2.06 -24.43 -0.87
CA LEU A 117 2.86 -24.96 -1.99
C LEU A 117 4.33 -25.12 -1.63
N ARG A 118 4.85 -24.37 -0.64
CA ARG A 118 6.19 -24.58 -0.08
C ARG A 118 6.30 -25.93 0.63
N GLU A 119 5.26 -26.35 1.34
CA GLU A 119 5.21 -27.67 1.97
C GLU A 119 5.12 -28.80 0.93
N LEU A 120 4.31 -28.58 -0.13
CA LEU A 120 4.12 -29.52 -1.24
C LEU A 120 5.40 -29.76 -2.06
N ASP A 121 6.06 -28.67 -2.46
CA ASP A 121 7.25 -28.69 -3.31
C ASP A 121 8.35 -27.79 -2.71
N PRO A 122 9.33 -28.38 -1.98
CA PRO A 122 10.45 -27.63 -1.40
C PRO A 122 11.35 -26.92 -2.42
N SER A 123 11.23 -27.23 -3.73
CA SER A 123 11.92 -26.50 -4.79
C SER A 123 11.26 -25.17 -5.16
N MET A 124 10.01 -24.95 -4.70
CA MET A 124 9.15 -23.79 -5.00
C MET A 124 8.84 -23.58 -6.49
N VAL A 125 9.19 -24.53 -7.36
CA VAL A 125 8.92 -24.45 -8.81
C VAL A 125 7.43 -24.55 -9.11
N ILE A 126 6.68 -25.41 -8.41
CA ILE A 126 5.21 -25.47 -8.58
C ILE A 126 4.56 -24.13 -8.24
N LEU A 127 4.98 -23.48 -7.15
CA LEU A 127 4.48 -22.18 -6.73
C LEU A 127 4.78 -21.11 -7.78
N GLU A 128 6.00 -21.09 -8.30
CA GLU A 128 6.41 -20.15 -9.33
C GLU A 128 5.52 -20.27 -10.57
N VAL A 129 5.34 -21.47 -11.11
CA VAL A 129 4.56 -21.67 -12.34
C VAL A 129 3.06 -21.46 -12.10
N ALA A 130 2.50 -22.01 -11.01
CA ALA A 130 1.07 -21.93 -10.75
C ALA A 130 0.60 -20.52 -10.39
N CYS A 131 1.42 -19.74 -9.68
CA CYS A 131 1.04 -18.40 -9.21
C CYS A 131 1.48 -17.26 -10.14
N GLU A 132 2.08 -17.56 -11.29
CA GLU A 132 2.39 -16.56 -12.32
C GLU A 132 1.16 -15.70 -12.71
N PRO A 133 -0.04 -16.27 -12.92
CA PRO A 133 -1.23 -15.48 -13.26
C PRO A 133 -1.66 -14.54 -12.13
N ILE A 134 -1.50 -14.95 -10.87
CA ILE A 134 -1.80 -14.12 -9.70
C ILE A 134 -0.90 -12.88 -9.71
N ARG A 135 0.41 -13.07 -9.90
CA ARG A 135 1.38 -11.95 -9.94
C ARG A 135 1.09 -11.00 -11.10
N LYS A 136 0.77 -11.54 -12.27
CA LYS A 136 0.38 -10.72 -13.44
C LYS A 136 -0.90 -9.92 -13.16
N TYR A 137 -1.89 -10.53 -12.51
CA TYR A 137 -3.15 -9.88 -12.18
C TYR A 137 -2.98 -8.79 -11.11
N LEU A 138 -2.25 -9.05 -10.04
CA LEU A 138 -1.98 -8.07 -8.98
C LEU A 138 -1.21 -6.84 -9.49
N ARG A 139 -0.34 -6.99 -10.49
CA ARG A 139 0.31 -5.84 -11.17
C ARG A 139 -0.68 -4.92 -11.89
N THR A 140 -1.84 -5.43 -12.32
CA THR A 140 -2.85 -4.61 -13.02
C THR A 140 -3.74 -3.82 -12.07
N ARG A 141 -3.70 -4.12 -10.77
CA ARG A 141 -4.51 -3.46 -9.74
C ARG A 141 -3.69 -2.39 -9.02
N GLU A 142 -4.14 -1.15 -9.11
CA GLU A 142 -3.46 0.04 -8.56
C GLU A 142 -3.41 0.05 -7.03
N ASP A 143 -4.41 -0.53 -6.37
CA ASP A 143 -4.58 -0.53 -4.90
C ASP A 143 -3.74 -1.61 -4.18
N THR A 144 -3.09 -2.50 -4.93
CA THR A 144 -2.42 -3.67 -4.34
C THR A 144 -1.28 -3.31 -3.41
N VAL A 145 -0.42 -2.36 -3.78
CA VAL A 145 0.73 -1.99 -2.94
C VAL A 145 0.23 -1.42 -1.61
N ARG A 146 -0.77 -0.54 -1.65
CA ARG A 146 -1.41 0.03 -0.46
C ARG A 146 -2.00 -1.05 0.45
N GLN A 147 -2.65 -2.07 -0.12
CA GLN A 147 -3.19 -3.21 0.64
C GLN A 147 -2.08 -4.08 1.27
N ILE A 148 -0.95 -4.31 0.57
CA ILE A 148 0.19 -5.05 1.14
C ILE A 148 0.82 -4.25 2.29
N VAL A 149 1.02 -2.94 2.11
CA VAL A 149 1.57 -2.04 3.14
C VAL A 149 0.64 -2.03 4.38
N ALA A 150 -0.66 -1.82 4.18
CA ALA A 150 -1.66 -1.89 5.26
C ALA A 150 -1.67 -3.26 5.95
N GLY A 151 -1.39 -4.32 5.18
CA GLY A 151 -1.27 -5.67 5.72
C GLY A 151 -0.06 -5.88 6.61
N LEU A 152 1.07 -5.27 6.27
CA LEU A 152 2.32 -5.32 7.03
C LEU A 152 2.28 -4.45 8.29
N THR A 153 1.55 -3.33 8.27
CA THR A 153 1.34 -2.47 9.45
C THR A 153 0.29 -3.03 10.41
N GLY A 154 -0.46 -4.08 10.00
CA GLY A 154 -1.48 -4.76 10.78
C GLY A 154 -2.82 -4.03 10.82
N ASP A 155 -3.10 -3.19 9.81
CA ASP A 155 -4.32 -2.37 9.75
C ASP A 155 -5.48 -3.06 9.04
N ALA A 156 -5.21 -4.01 8.14
CA ALA A 156 -6.27 -4.72 7.47
C ALA A 156 -6.79 -5.88 8.35
N GLU A 157 -8.09 -5.89 8.59
CA GLU A 157 -8.77 -7.04 9.20
C GLU A 157 -8.50 -8.29 8.37
N GLY A 158 -7.85 -9.30 8.97
CA GLY A 158 -7.51 -10.56 8.31
C GLY A 158 -6.11 -10.67 7.71
N SER A 159 -5.29 -9.61 7.70
CA SER A 159 -3.90 -9.65 7.21
C SER A 159 -2.84 -9.73 8.30
N GLY A 160 -3.23 -9.94 9.57
CA GLY A 160 -2.30 -10.05 10.70
C GLY A 160 -1.23 -11.12 10.52
N ASP A 161 -1.48 -12.09 9.63
CA ASP A 161 -0.50 -13.05 9.14
C ASP A 161 0.75 -12.39 8.56
N LEU A 162 0.63 -11.33 7.76
CA LEU A 162 1.78 -10.63 7.17
C LEU A 162 2.63 -9.92 8.22
N ALA A 163 2.00 -9.22 9.17
CA ALA A 163 2.69 -8.60 10.29
C ALA A 163 3.41 -9.65 11.16
N ASN A 164 2.79 -10.82 11.35
CA ASN A 164 3.41 -11.95 12.01
C ASN A 164 4.61 -12.51 11.21
N GLU A 165 4.50 -12.68 9.90
CA GLU A 165 5.64 -13.09 9.04
C GLU A 165 6.77 -12.05 9.06
N LEU A 166 6.43 -10.76 9.13
CA LEU A 166 7.40 -9.68 9.31
C LEU A 166 8.15 -9.83 10.63
N SER A 167 7.46 -10.17 11.72
CA SER A 167 8.08 -10.41 13.03
C SER A 167 8.90 -11.71 13.13
N LYS A 168 8.60 -12.70 12.29
CA LYS A 168 9.18 -14.05 12.37
C LYS A 168 10.43 -14.24 11.54
N ALA A 169 10.55 -13.61 10.38
CA ALA A 169 11.65 -14.01 9.50
C ALA A 169 13.00 -13.53 10.04
N ASP A 170 13.96 -14.44 9.94
CA ASP A 170 15.37 -14.15 10.12
C ASP A 170 15.77 -12.96 9.23
N PRO A 171 16.73 -12.12 9.67
CA PRO A 171 17.11 -10.90 8.97
C PRO A 171 17.88 -11.20 7.67
N VAL A 172 17.20 -11.79 6.68
CA VAL A 172 17.64 -11.76 5.30
C VAL A 172 17.29 -10.38 4.78
N THR A 173 18.27 -9.49 4.81
CA THR A 173 18.13 -8.15 4.26
C THR A 173 17.80 -8.29 2.77
N LEU A 174 16.70 -7.69 2.34
CA LEU A 174 16.37 -7.56 0.92
C LEU A 174 17.48 -6.78 0.20
N GLU A 175 18.28 -6.01 0.95
CA GLU A 175 19.16 -4.94 0.47
C GLU A 175 20.21 -5.40 -0.52
N ASN A 176 20.72 -6.62 -0.45
CA ASN A 176 21.70 -7.06 -1.42
C ASN A 176 21.38 -8.46 -1.94
N GLY A 177 21.30 -8.60 -3.26
CA GLY A 177 21.69 -9.83 -3.94
C GLY A 177 23.20 -10.12 -3.80
N GLN A 178 23.83 -9.66 -2.71
CA GLN A 178 25.08 -10.23 -2.23
C GLN A 178 24.68 -11.53 -1.60
N GLU A 179 24.96 -12.60 -2.33
CA GLU A 179 25.29 -13.89 -1.75
C GLU A 179 26.01 -13.62 -0.43
N SER A 180 25.34 -13.84 0.71
CA SER A 180 26.12 -14.12 1.90
C SER A 180 26.98 -15.31 1.50
N ASP A 181 28.30 -15.16 1.54
CA ASP A 181 29.27 -16.23 1.29
C ASP A 181 29.05 -17.42 2.26
N ASP A 182 28.16 -17.25 3.24
CA ASP A 182 27.63 -18.27 4.15
C ASP A 182 26.55 -19.18 3.53
N ASP A 183 26.06 -18.89 2.31
CA ASP A 183 25.10 -19.72 1.57
C ASP A 183 25.79 -20.89 0.83
N ILE A 184 26.94 -21.33 1.35
CA ILE A 184 27.51 -22.63 1.01
C ILE A 184 26.57 -23.67 1.63
N SER A 185 25.52 -24.00 0.89
CA SER A 185 24.82 -25.27 1.08
C SER A 185 25.91 -26.33 1.18
N GLU A 186 25.93 -27.14 2.26
CA GLU A 186 26.87 -28.24 2.33
C GLU A 186 26.80 -29.01 1.00
N PRO A 187 27.92 -29.45 0.39
CA PRO A 187 27.90 -30.07 -0.93
C PRO A 187 26.91 -31.26 -1.07
N GLY A 188 26.43 -31.82 0.06
CA GLY A 188 25.40 -32.85 0.12
C GLY A 188 23.93 -32.38 0.03
N ASP A 189 23.64 -31.09 0.25
CA ASP A 189 22.28 -30.51 0.24
C ASP A 189 21.88 -29.93 -1.12
N TRP A 190 22.83 -29.86 -2.06
CA TRP A 190 22.57 -29.39 -3.41
C TRP A 190 21.81 -30.45 -4.22
N VAL A 191 20.63 -30.09 -4.70
CA VAL A 191 19.79 -30.91 -5.56
C VAL A 191 19.55 -30.17 -6.87
N PRO A 192 19.71 -30.82 -8.04
CA PRO A 192 19.40 -30.21 -9.33
C PRO A 192 17.95 -29.75 -9.41
N ASP A 193 17.71 -28.69 -10.19
CA ASP A 193 16.36 -28.23 -10.44
C ASP A 193 15.52 -29.27 -11.20
N PRO A 194 14.21 -29.34 -10.92
CA PRO A 194 13.26 -30.10 -11.71
C PRO A 194 13.26 -29.68 -13.20
N VAL A 195 12.84 -30.59 -14.08
CA VAL A 195 12.80 -30.37 -15.54
C VAL A 195 11.86 -29.22 -15.99
N ASP A 196 10.92 -28.84 -15.13
CA ASP A 196 9.95 -27.76 -15.33
C ASP A 196 10.41 -26.42 -14.77
N ALA A 197 11.60 -26.34 -14.16
CA ALA A 197 12.16 -25.10 -13.67
C ALA A 197 12.62 -24.19 -14.82
N ASP A 198 12.42 -22.88 -14.66
CA ASP A 198 12.94 -21.88 -15.59
C ASP A 198 14.49 -21.86 -15.54
N PRO A 199 15.18 -22.12 -16.67
CA PRO A 199 16.65 -22.13 -16.74
C PRO A 199 17.28 -20.75 -16.48
N GLY A 200 16.50 -19.66 -16.55
CA GLY A 200 16.99 -18.29 -16.31
C GLY A 200 17.09 -17.89 -14.83
N LYS A 201 16.66 -18.74 -13.88
CA LYS A 201 16.58 -18.39 -12.46
C LYS A 201 17.31 -19.40 -11.57
N SER A 202 18.10 -18.87 -10.64
CA SER A 202 18.87 -19.69 -9.69
C SER A 202 17.97 -20.42 -8.69
N SER A 203 18.25 -21.71 -8.49
CA SER A 203 17.57 -22.58 -7.51
C SER A 203 17.66 -22.04 -6.08
N SER A 204 18.83 -21.57 -5.66
CA SER A 204 19.06 -21.06 -4.30
C SER A 204 18.13 -19.87 -4.02
N LYS A 205 18.10 -18.88 -4.93
CA LYS A 205 17.28 -17.67 -4.78
C LYS A 205 15.78 -17.96 -4.69
N ARG A 206 15.29 -18.99 -5.38
CA ARG A 206 13.88 -19.40 -5.27
C ARG A 206 13.57 -19.96 -3.88
N ARG A 207 14.47 -20.76 -3.32
CA ARG A 207 14.26 -21.48 -2.05
C ARG A 207 14.44 -20.58 -0.82
N SER A 208 15.29 -19.55 -0.91
CA SER A 208 15.49 -18.55 0.15
C SER A 208 14.50 -17.38 0.13
N SER A 209 13.59 -17.34 -0.85
CA SER A 209 12.62 -16.23 -0.95
C SER A 209 11.47 -16.36 0.05
N ASP A 210 11.44 -15.47 1.04
CA ASP A 210 10.33 -15.27 1.96
C ASP A 210 9.03 -14.75 1.31
N ILE A 211 7.92 -14.86 2.05
CA ILE A 211 6.61 -14.36 1.60
C ILE A 211 6.67 -12.87 1.24
N ILE A 212 7.37 -12.06 2.05
CA ILE A 212 7.52 -10.62 1.82
C ILE A 212 8.37 -10.37 0.57
N SER A 213 9.48 -11.10 0.38
CA SER A 213 10.30 -10.93 -0.82
C SER A 213 9.55 -11.36 -2.08
N LEU A 214 8.72 -12.40 -2.01
CA LEU A 214 7.83 -12.82 -3.09
C LEU A 214 6.77 -11.75 -3.41
N LEU A 215 6.19 -11.08 -2.43
CA LEU A 215 5.23 -9.99 -2.64
C LEU A 215 5.90 -8.75 -3.24
N VAL A 216 7.07 -8.37 -2.75
CA VAL A 216 7.86 -7.24 -3.29
C VAL A 216 8.35 -7.54 -4.71
N SER A 217 8.73 -8.79 -5.00
CA SER A 217 9.17 -9.23 -6.33
C SER A 217 8.07 -9.09 -7.40
N ILE A 218 6.79 -9.00 -7.00
CA ILE A 218 5.70 -8.74 -7.93
C ILE A 218 5.95 -7.39 -8.60
N TYR A 219 6.37 -6.36 -7.89
CA TYR A 219 6.52 -5.01 -8.47
C TYR A 219 7.92 -4.74 -9.00
N GLY A 220 8.90 -5.56 -8.64
CA GLY A 220 10.27 -5.48 -9.15
C GLY A 220 11.12 -4.42 -8.48
N SER A 221 10.54 -3.30 -8.05
CA SER A 221 11.20 -2.27 -7.25
C SER A 221 10.69 -2.24 -5.81
N LYS A 222 11.60 -1.98 -4.88
CA LYS A 222 11.27 -1.76 -3.46
C LYS A 222 10.75 -0.34 -3.22
N ASP A 223 11.13 0.59 -4.08
CA ASP A 223 10.87 2.02 -3.90
C ASP A 223 9.37 2.33 -3.96
N LEU A 224 8.60 1.59 -4.77
CA LEU A 224 7.14 1.69 -4.76
C LEU A 224 6.54 1.35 -3.39
N PHE A 225 7.05 0.30 -2.76
CA PHE A 225 6.59 -0.12 -1.44
C PHE A 225 6.96 0.93 -0.36
N ILE A 226 8.18 1.47 -0.43
CA ILE A 226 8.67 2.48 0.52
C ILE A 226 7.90 3.79 0.37
N ASN A 227 7.66 4.23 -0.86
CA ASN A 227 6.91 5.47 -1.12
C ASN A 227 5.46 5.36 -0.67
N GLU A 228 4.82 4.21 -0.90
CA GLU A 228 3.48 3.95 -0.38
C GLU A 228 3.46 3.91 1.14
N TYR A 229 4.43 3.24 1.77
CA TYR A 229 4.54 3.22 3.23
C TYR A 229 4.78 4.62 3.80
N ARG A 230 5.64 5.42 3.18
CA ARG A 230 5.90 6.82 3.57
C ARG A 230 4.62 7.66 3.49
N THR A 231 3.86 7.49 2.41
CA THR A 231 2.58 8.19 2.19
C THR A 231 1.54 7.79 3.24
N LEU A 232 1.41 6.49 3.49
CA LEU A 232 0.50 5.95 4.50
C LEU A 232 0.90 6.42 5.91
N LEU A 233 2.18 6.35 6.26
CA LEU A 233 2.68 6.81 7.55
C LEU A 233 2.41 8.30 7.74
N ALA A 234 2.68 9.12 6.72
CA ALA A 234 2.41 10.55 6.77
C ALA A 234 0.93 10.84 7.02
N ASP A 235 0.05 10.17 6.28
CA ASP A 235 -1.39 10.31 6.42
C ASP A 235 -1.85 9.96 7.84
N ARG A 236 -1.37 8.84 8.41
CA ARG A 236 -1.72 8.44 9.78
C ARG A 236 -1.24 9.41 10.85
N LEU A 237 0.00 9.89 10.73
CA LEU A 237 0.59 10.80 11.70
C LEU A 237 -0.14 12.16 11.73
N LEU A 238 -0.69 12.60 10.58
CA LEU A 238 -1.43 13.86 10.48
C LEU A 238 -2.89 13.74 10.87
N HIS A 239 -3.54 12.60 10.62
CA HIS A 239 -4.95 12.40 11.00
C HIS A 239 -5.12 12.08 12.50
N GLN A 240 -4.13 11.44 13.13
CA GLN A 240 -4.24 10.97 14.51
C GLN A 240 -3.33 11.75 15.46
N PHE A 241 -3.71 12.99 15.77
CA PHE A 241 -2.96 13.90 16.67
C PHE A 241 -2.68 13.32 18.07
N ASN A 242 -3.46 12.33 18.53
CA ASN A 242 -3.32 11.68 19.85
C ASN A 242 -2.72 10.26 19.80
N TYR A 243 -2.13 9.82 18.68
CA TYR A 243 -1.70 8.43 18.52
C TYR A 243 -0.46 8.04 19.33
N SER A 244 -0.44 6.79 19.80
CA SER A 244 0.76 6.15 20.34
C SER A 244 1.73 5.84 19.21
N ALA A 245 2.82 6.61 19.13
CA ALA A 245 3.87 6.41 18.13
C ALA A 245 4.58 5.06 18.29
N GLU A 246 4.40 4.34 19.39
CA GLU A 246 5.07 3.06 19.68
C GLU A 246 4.81 1.99 18.61
N ARG A 247 3.58 1.93 18.09
CA ARG A 247 3.23 0.98 17.04
C ARG A 247 3.95 1.29 15.73
N GLU A 248 3.99 2.56 15.32
CA GLU A 248 4.70 2.94 14.10
C GLU A 248 6.21 2.81 14.24
N ILE A 249 6.77 3.12 15.42
CA ILE A 249 8.20 2.90 15.71
C ILE A 249 8.55 1.41 15.51
N ARG A 250 7.76 0.50 16.09
CA ARG A 250 7.96 -0.95 15.91
C ARG A 250 7.85 -1.37 14.44
N ASN A 251 6.86 -0.85 13.71
CA ASN A 251 6.69 -1.16 12.29
C ASN A 251 7.91 -0.71 11.48
N VAL A 252 8.41 0.50 11.72
CA VAL A 252 9.62 1.03 11.07
C VAL A 252 10.85 0.18 11.42
N GLU A 253 11.02 -0.23 12.67
CA GLU A 253 12.13 -1.10 13.08
C GLU A 253 12.11 -2.45 12.37
N LEU A 254 10.94 -3.08 12.26
CA LEU A 254 10.76 -4.34 11.54
C LEU A 254 11.04 -4.18 10.04
N LEU A 255 10.60 -3.05 9.45
CA LEU A 255 10.85 -2.74 8.06
C LEU A 255 12.33 -2.42 7.80
N LYS A 256 13.03 -1.76 8.73
CA LYS A 256 14.48 -1.54 8.67
C LYS A 256 15.26 -2.85 8.60
N LEU A 257 14.86 -3.86 9.38
CA LEU A 257 15.49 -5.18 9.35
C LEU A 257 15.39 -5.86 7.96
N ARG A 258 14.34 -5.55 7.19
CA ARG A 258 14.10 -6.17 5.88
C ARG A 258 14.60 -5.34 4.71
N PHE A 259 14.25 -4.06 4.66
CA PHE A 259 14.56 -3.18 3.54
C PHE A 259 15.89 -2.44 3.71
N GLY A 260 16.45 -2.43 4.92
CA GLY A 260 17.66 -1.71 5.26
C GLY A 260 17.40 -0.33 5.84
N GLU A 261 18.43 0.22 6.49
CA GLU A 261 18.32 1.48 7.24
C GLU A 261 18.23 2.69 6.32
N ALA A 262 18.99 2.70 5.22
CA ALA A 262 19.04 3.82 4.28
C ALA A 262 17.67 4.08 3.63
N GLN A 263 16.96 3.01 3.28
CA GLN A 263 15.64 3.09 2.63
C GLN A 263 14.54 3.61 3.57
N MET A 264 14.66 3.35 4.86
CA MET A 264 13.66 3.73 5.88
C MET A 264 13.97 5.04 6.61
N HIS A 265 15.08 5.70 6.27
CA HIS A 265 15.53 6.93 6.92
C HIS A 265 14.44 8.03 6.92
N TYR A 266 13.74 8.20 5.79
CA TYR A 266 12.64 9.16 5.67
C TYR A 266 11.54 8.94 6.71
N CYS A 267 11.09 7.68 6.87
CA CYS A 267 10.03 7.32 7.82
C CYS A 267 10.47 7.52 9.27
N GLU A 268 11.74 7.25 9.58
CA GLU A 268 12.32 7.50 10.91
C GLU A 268 12.36 9.01 11.24
N VAL A 269 12.79 9.84 10.29
CA VAL A 269 12.80 11.30 10.50
C VAL A 269 11.39 11.82 10.74
N MET A 270 10.38 11.31 10.02
CA MET A 270 8.97 11.66 10.26
C MET A 270 8.50 11.33 11.68
N LEU A 271 8.86 10.16 12.22
CA LEU A 271 8.53 9.79 13.61
C LEU A 271 9.26 10.68 14.62
N LYS A 272 10.53 11.02 14.34
CA LYS A 272 11.31 11.93 15.17
C LYS A 272 10.71 13.34 15.17
N ASP A 273 10.27 13.84 14.02
CA ASP A 273 9.59 15.14 13.90
C ASP A 273 8.35 15.20 14.81
N MET A 274 7.54 14.12 14.85
CA MET A 274 6.38 14.04 15.72
C MET A 274 6.75 14.08 17.22
N ALA A 275 7.83 13.39 17.61
CA ALA A 275 8.32 13.41 18.99
C ALA A 275 8.88 14.80 19.37
N ASP A 276 9.68 15.40 18.49
CA ASP A 276 10.27 16.72 18.68
C ASP A 276 9.17 17.80 18.72
N SER A 277 8.14 17.68 17.88
CA SER A 277 6.97 18.56 17.91
C SER A 277 6.22 18.49 19.24
N ARG A 278 5.98 17.30 19.80
CA ARG A 278 5.36 17.16 21.14
C ARG A 278 6.18 17.86 22.22
N ARG A 279 7.51 17.70 22.19
CA ARG A 279 8.41 18.35 23.14
C ARG A 279 8.39 19.87 23.01
N ILE A 280 8.36 20.39 21.78
CA ILE A 280 8.30 21.84 21.54
C ILE A 280 6.96 22.42 22.00
N ASN A 281 5.85 21.75 21.69
CA ASN A 281 4.51 22.14 22.16
C ASN A 281 4.43 22.15 23.69
N ALA A 282 5.00 21.15 24.37
CA ALA A 282 5.06 21.12 25.84
C ALA A 282 5.83 22.32 26.40
N ASN A 283 7.00 22.63 25.85
CA ASN A 283 7.79 23.79 26.27
C ASN A 283 7.06 25.12 26.05
N ILE A 284 6.35 25.27 24.92
CA ILE A 284 5.60 26.51 24.63
C ILE A 284 4.40 26.64 25.57
N ARG A 285 3.68 25.55 25.84
CA ARG A 285 2.57 25.54 26.80
C ARG A 285 3.04 25.86 28.23
N ASP A 286 4.17 25.29 28.66
CA ASP A 286 4.74 25.59 29.97
C ASP A 286 5.15 27.06 30.12
N GLU A 287 5.60 27.72 29.04
CA GLU A 287 5.87 29.16 29.03
C GLU A 287 4.58 29.99 29.02
N GLU A 288 3.53 29.53 28.34
CA GLU A 288 2.20 30.17 28.33
C GLU A 288 1.51 30.12 29.69
N GLU A 289 1.61 29.02 30.41
CA GLU A 289 1.03 28.89 31.76
C GLU A 289 1.67 29.86 32.76
N LYS A 290 2.94 30.22 32.56
CA LYS A 290 3.67 31.20 33.39
C LYS A 290 3.27 32.65 33.12
N LEU A 291 2.61 32.94 31.99
CA LEU A 291 2.15 34.30 31.68
C LEU A 291 0.93 34.67 32.56
N PRO A 292 0.79 35.97 32.92
CA PRO A 292 -0.42 36.48 33.55
C PRO A 292 -1.66 36.15 32.70
N GLU A 293 -2.82 35.93 33.34
CA GLU A 293 -4.06 35.53 32.65
C GLU A 293 -4.47 36.48 31.50
N GLU A 294 -4.13 37.75 31.61
CA GLU A 294 -4.43 38.79 30.60
C GLU A 294 -3.57 38.67 29.33
N GLU A 295 -2.40 38.04 29.39
CA GLU A 295 -1.49 37.83 28.25
C GLU A 295 -1.59 36.41 27.66
N ARG A 296 -2.46 35.56 28.22
CA ARG A 296 -2.68 34.22 27.72
C ARG A 296 -3.42 34.26 26.39
N PRO A 297 -3.07 33.40 25.42
CA PRO A 297 -3.78 33.33 24.17
C PRO A 297 -5.25 32.93 24.41
N PRO A 298 -6.20 33.43 23.58
CA PRO A 298 -7.63 33.20 23.77
C PRO A 298 -8.03 31.72 23.62
N PHE A 299 -7.22 30.92 22.94
CA PHE A 299 -7.40 29.48 22.79
C PHE A 299 -6.05 28.77 22.74
N SER A 300 -6.03 27.48 23.09
CA SER A 300 -4.82 26.66 23.03
C SER A 300 -4.49 26.28 21.59
N LEU A 301 -3.32 26.70 21.10
CA LEU A 301 -2.82 26.29 19.79
C LEU A 301 -1.73 25.22 19.96
N VAL A 302 -1.92 24.08 19.30
CA VAL A 302 -0.93 23.01 19.22
C VAL A 302 -0.49 22.90 17.76
N ALA A 303 0.81 23.00 17.49
CA ALA A 303 1.33 22.92 16.14
C ALA A 303 2.13 21.63 15.93
N VAL A 304 1.77 20.88 14.90
CA VAL A 304 2.58 19.74 14.43
C VAL A 304 3.68 20.29 13.53
N ILE A 305 4.95 20.15 13.94
CA ILE A 305 6.11 20.73 13.26
C ILE A 305 6.82 19.62 12.48
N LEU A 306 6.96 19.81 11.17
CA LEU A 306 7.42 18.79 10.23
C LEU A 306 8.64 19.27 9.44
N SER A 307 9.52 18.35 9.07
CA SER A 307 10.67 18.62 8.20
C SER A 307 10.27 18.44 6.72
N SER A 308 10.19 19.54 5.96
CA SER A 308 9.63 19.55 4.59
C SER A 308 10.32 18.62 3.59
N GLU A 309 11.61 18.32 3.79
CA GLU A 309 12.40 17.48 2.88
C GLU A 309 12.10 15.98 3.03
N PHE A 310 11.64 15.55 4.22
CA PHE A 310 11.50 14.13 4.53
C PHE A 310 10.08 13.60 4.39
N TRP A 311 9.10 14.51 4.39
CA TRP A 311 7.68 14.18 4.23
C TRP A 311 7.31 14.12 2.75
N PRO A 312 6.33 13.29 2.36
CA PRO A 312 5.74 13.36 1.04
C PRO A 312 5.16 14.75 0.77
N PRO A 313 5.01 15.14 -0.51
CA PRO A 313 4.40 16.41 -0.87
C PRO A 313 2.99 16.50 -0.30
N LEU A 314 2.80 17.48 0.57
CA LEU A 314 1.53 17.81 1.18
C LEU A 314 0.70 18.62 0.18
N LYS A 315 -0.63 18.45 0.21
CA LYS A 315 -1.53 19.29 -0.59
C LYS A 315 -1.26 20.78 -0.31
N GLU A 316 -1.53 21.63 -1.28
CA GLU A 316 -1.48 23.08 -1.12
C GLU A 316 -2.84 23.68 -1.45
N GLU A 317 -3.57 24.10 -0.42
CA GLU A 317 -4.77 24.90 -0.58
C GLU A 317 -4.54 26.31 -0.05
N LYS A 318 -4.94 27.30 -0.85
CA LYS A 318 -4.97 28.71 -0.41
C LYS A 318 -6.22 28.90 0.44
N LEU A 319 -5.99 29.27 1.69
CA LEU A 319 -7.04 29.59 2.65
C LEU A 319 -6.67 30.89 3.36
N GLU A 320 -7.55 31.88 3.31
CA GLU A 320 -7.44 33.05 4.18
C GLU A 320 -8.11 32.76 5.52
N LEU A 321 -7.30 32.62 6.56
CA LEU A 321 -7.80 32.41 7.92
C LEU A 321 -8.31 33.71 8.56
N PRO A 322 -9.25 33.60 9.52
CA PRO A 322 -9.68 34.73 10.34
C PRO A 322 -8.55 35.35 11.16
N GLU A 323 -8.71 36.64 11.49
CA GLU A 323 -7.68 37.47 12.13
C GLU A 323 -7.23 36.92 13.49
N GLN A 324 -8.18 36.50 14.35
CA GLN A 324 -7.88 35.91 15.66
C GLN A 324 -6.98 34.67 15.56
N VAL A 325 -7.19 33.84 14.53
CA VAL A 325 -6.38 32.63 14.30
C VAL A 325 -5.00 32.99 13.78
N LYS A 326 -4.91 33.98 12.89
CA LYS A 326 -3.64 34.49 12.36
C LYS A 326 -2.77 35.08 13.48
N GLU A 327 -3.34 35.86 14.38
CA GLU A 327 -2.61 36.44 15.52
C GLU A 327 -2.05 35.35 16.45
N ALA A 328 -2.86 34.34 16.78
CA ALA A 328 -2.40 33.21 17.60
C ALA A 328 -1.27 32.42 16.92
N MET A 329 -1.38 32.18 15.61
CA MET A 329 -0.34 31.52 14.82
C MET A 329 0.95 32.36 14.75
N GLU A 330 0.85 33.68 14.60
CA GLU A 330 2.01 34.58 14.59
C GLU A 330 2.69 34.62 15.97
N ALA A 331 1.92 34.65 17.05
CA ALA A 331 2.42 34.57 18.42
C ALA A 331 3.17 33.25 18.65
N TYR A 332 2.63 32.13 18.17
CA TYR A 332 3.30 30.83 18.23
C TYR A 332 4.59 30.82 17.40
N SER A 333 4.60 31.37 16.17
CA SER A 333 5.80 31.49 15.34
C SER A 333 6.91 32.26 16.06
N LYS A 334 6.60 33.38 16.72
CA LYS A 334 7.58 34.17 17.50
C LYS A 334 8.18 33.36 18.65
N LYS A 335 7.35 32.58 19.37
CA LYS A 335 7.82 31.70 20.46
C LYS A 335 8.71 30.58 19.91
N TYR A 336 8.35 30.01 18.77
CA TYR A 336 9.15 29.00 18.09
C TYR A 336 10.51 29.53 17.63
N GLU A 337 10.56 30.70 17.00
CA GLU A 337 11.81 31.35 16.56
C GLU A 337 12.77 31.64 17.72
N LYS A 338 12.22 32.00 18.90
CA LYS A 338 13.00 32.18 20.13
C LYS A 338 13.62 30.86 20.60
N LEU A 339 12.89 29.74 20.47
CA LEU A 339 13.35 28.42 20.90
C LEU A 339 14.31 27.77 19.89
N LYS A 340 14.08 27.99 18.60
CA LYS A 340 14.88 27.49 17.48
C LYS A 340 15.33 28.66 16.60
N ALA A 341 16.48 29.24 16.97
CA ALA A 341 17.07 30.33 16.21
C ALA A 341 17.29 29.96 14.73
N MET A 342 17.11 30.94 13.85
CA MET A 342 17.30 30.83 12.38
C MET A 342 16.35 29.86 11.66
N ARG A 343 15.17 29.56 12.23
CA ARG A 343 14.13 28.75 11.58
C ARG A 343 12.80 29.49 11.62
N THR A 344 12.14 29.61 10.46
CA THR A 344 10.79 30.16 10.34
C THR A 344 9.78 29.05 10.04
N LEU A 345 8.52 29.26 10.43
CA LEU A 345 7.44 28.31 10.18
C LEU A 345 6.69 28.67 8.90
N ASN A 346 6.43 27.66 8.06
CA ASN A 346 5.49 27.76 6.95
C ASN A 346 4.24 26.94 7.30
N TRP A 347 3.10 27.60 7.39
CA TRP A 347 1.86 26.98 7.87
C TRP A 347 1.06 26.33 6.73
N LYS A 348 0.68 25.07 6.93
CA LYS A 348 -0.23 24.33 6.04
C LYS A 348 -1.64 24.30 6.64
N TYR A 349 -2.37 25.41 6.45
CA TYR A 349 -3.63 25.67 7.18
C TYR A 349 -4.74 24.65 6.96
N HIS A 350 -4.81 24.01 5.79
CA HIS A 350 -5.89 23.10 5.41
C HIS A 350 -5.79 21.72 6.08
N LEU A 351 -4.62 21.34 6.59
CA LEU A 351 -4.34 20.03 7.23
C LEU A 351 -4.50 20.03 8.75
N GLY A 352 -5.03 21.12 9.32
CA GLY A 352 -5.24 21.21 10.76
C GLY A 352 -6.50 20.47 11.23
N LEU A 353 -6.65 20.40 12.55
CA LEU A 353 -7.87 20.00 13.23
C LEU A 353 -8.24 21.08 14.24
N VAL A 354 -9.50 21.51 14.23
CA VAL A 354 -10.02 22.55 15.12
C VAL A 354 -11.20 21.96 15.88
N SER A 355 -11.08 21.91 17.21
CA SER A 355 -12.21 21.68 18.09
C SER A 355 -12.86 23.02 18.40
N LEU A 356 -14.14 23.15 18.10
CA LEU A 356 -14.93 24.36 18.28
C LEU A 356 -16.22 24.04 19.01
N ASP A 357 -16.66 24.97 19.84
CA ASP A 357 -17.96 24.96 20.50
C ASP A 357 -18.83 26.05 19.83
N VAL A 358 -19.86 25.63 19.10
CA VAL A 358 -20.84 26.55 18.51
C VAL A 358 -21.98 26.76 19.50
N GLU A 359 -22.06 27.94 20.09
CA GLU A 359 -23.19 28.35 20.92
C GLU A 359 -24.27 28.98 20.05
N LEU A 360 -25.42 28.30 19.94
CA LEU A 360 -26.65 28.79 19.32
C LEU A 360 -27.65 29.19 20.43
N ALA A 361 -28.79 29.77 20.05
CA ALA A 361 -29.77 30.28 21.02
C ALA A 361 -30.39 29.16 21.89
N ASP A 362 -30.50 27.94 21.34
CA ASP A 362 -31.13 26.79 21.99
C ASP A 362 -30.16 25.69 22.44
N ARG A 363 -28.97 25.59 21.80
CA ARG A 363 -28.02 24.49 22.00
C ARG A 363 -26.56 24.88 21.82
N THR A 364 -25.68 24.10 22.42
CA THR A 364 -24.22 24.19 22.24
C THR A 364 -23.71 22.93 21.54
N LEU A 365 -23.02 23.08 20.40
CA LEU A 365 -22.47 21.97 19.62
C LEU A 365 -20.94 21.95 19.70
N SER A 366 -20.38 20.94 20.35
CA SER A 366 -18.93 20.69 20.37
C SER A 366 -18.54 19.78 19.20
N LEU A 367 -17.80 20.32 18.24
CA LEU A 367 -17.43 19.63 17.00
C LEU A 367 -15.92 19.73 16.76
N SER A 368 -15.31 18.65 16.27
CA SER A 368 -13.94 18.67 15.74
C SER A 368 -14.01 18.66 14.22
N VAL A 369 -13.57 19.75 13.60
CA VAL A 369 -13.68 19.96 12.15
C VAL A 369 -12.35 20.46 11.57
N SER A 370 -12.20 20.41 10.25
CA SER A 370 -11.02 21.02 9.61
C SER A 370 -11.06 22.55 9.66
N PRO A 371 -9.89 23.23 9.61
CA PRO A 371 -9.79 24.69 9.67
C PRO A 371 -10.63 25.45 8.64
N VAL A 372 -10.88 24.86 7.47
CA VAL A 372 -11.77 25.46 6.47
C VAL A 372 -13.22 25.52 7.00
N HIS A 373 -13.71 24.44 7.61
CA HIS A 373 -15.05 24.41 8.21
C HIS A 373 -15.17 25.39 9.38
N ALA A 374 -14.12 25.49 10.21
CA ALA A 374 -14.06 26.46 11.31
C ALA A 374 -14.05 27.91 10.80
N ALA A 375 -13.26 28.20 9.76
CA ALA A 375 -13.19 29.54 9.16
C ALA A 375 -14.56 29.95 8.56
N ILE A 376 -15.25 29.01 7.89
CA ILE A 376 -16.61 29.23 7.39
C ILE A 376 -17.52 29.72 8.52
N ILE A 377 -17.66 28.95 9.60
CA ILE A 377 -18.63 29.27 10.65
C ILE A 377 -18.28 30.55 11.41
N LEU A 378 -16.98 30.86 11.56
CA LEU A 378 -16.56 32.10 12.21
C LEU A 378 -16.97 33.35 11.41
N HIS A 379 -16.97 33.30 10.07
CA HIS A 379 -17.48 34.42 9.27
C HIS A 379 -18.98 34.65 9.45
N PHE A 380 -19.74 33.59 9.73
CA PHE A 380 -21.17 33.70 10.04
C PHE A 380 -21.45 34.43 11.37
N GLN A 381 -20.48 34.49 12.28
CA GLN A 381 -20.57 35.30 13.50
C GLN A 381 -20.64 36.80 13.20
N THR A 382 -19.99 37.26 12.13
CA THR A 382 -19.99 38.68 11.74
C THR A 382 -21.17 39.08 10.86
N LYS A 383 -21.63 38.16 10.01
CA LYS A 383 -22.75 38.37 9.08
C LYS A 383 -23.54 37.07 8.98
N SER A 384 -24.84 37.14 9.30
CA SER A 384 -25.70 35.95 9.38
C SER A 384 -26.08 35.33 8.03
N THR A 385 -25.86 36.03 6.92
CA THR A 385 -26.21 35.58 5.56
C THR A 385 -25.05 35.79 4.59
N TRP A 386 -24.64 34.72 3.90
CA TRP A 386 -23.54 34.77 2.92
C TRP A 386 -23.93 34.09 1.62
N THR A 387 -23.49 34.63 0.49
CA THR A 387 -23.55 33.95 -0.81
C THR A 387 -22.27 33.15 -1.03
N LEU A 388 -22.34 32.05 -1.80
CA LEU A 388 -21.16 31.22 -2.11
C LEU A 388 -20.04 32.01 -2.81
N THR A 389 -20.39 32.97 -3.65
CA THR A 389 -19.43 33.82 -4.36
C THR A 389 -18.72 34.77 -3.39
N GLU A 390 -19.46 35.44 -2.50
CA GLU A 390 -18.88 36.31 -1.48
C GLU A 390 -17.95 35.53 -0.56
N LEU A 391 -18.40 34.37 -0.07
CA LEU A 391 -17.64 33.55 0.87
C LEU A 391 -16.41 32.90 0.20
N SER A 392 -16.49 32.59 -1.10
CA SER A 392 -15.36 32.15 -1.92
C SER A 392 -14.31 33.26 -2.10
N GLU A 393 -14.73 34.51 -2.31
CA GLU A 393 -13.83 35.65 -2.42
C GLU A 393 -13.11 35.98 -1.11
N VAL A 394 -13.80 35.82 0.02
CA VAL A 394 -13.24 36.06 1.36
C VAL A 394 -12.27 34.94 1.76
N LEU A 395 -12.68 33.67 1.66
CA LEU A 395 -11.84 32.54 2.07
C LEU A 395 -10.75 32.18 1.04
N LYS A 396 -10.86 32.70 -0.19
CA LYS A 396 -10.05 32.33 -1.37
C LYS A 396 -10.15 30.85 -1.76
N VAL A 397 -11.24 30.18 -1.37
CA VAL A 397 -11.50 28.76 -1.68
C VAL A 397 -12.40 28.67 -2.92
N PRO A 398 -12.13 27.77 -3.89
CA PRO A 398 -12.98 27.58 -5.06
C PRO A 398 -14.44 27.24 -4.69
N VAL A 399 -15.40 27.83 -5.39
CA VAL A 399 -16.85 27.66 -5.15
C VAL A 399 -17.28 26.18 -5.12
N THR A 400 -16.68 25.34 -5.95
CA THR A 400 -16.97 23.89 -6.01
C THR A 400 -16.54 23.15 -4.74
N SER A 401 -15.34 23.43 -4.23
CA SER A 401 -14.83 22.87 -2.97
C SER A 401 -15.63 23.40 -1.79
N LEU A 402 -15.91 24.71 -1.80
CA LEU A 402 -16.68 25.35 -0.74
C LEU A 402 -18.09 24.77 -0.61
N LYS A 403 -18.79 24.55 -1.73
CA LYS A 403 -20.12 23.93 -1.74
C LYS A 403 -20.12 22.54 -1.09
N ARG A 404 -19.08 21.73 -1.35
CA ARG A 404 -18.92 20.41 -0.71
C ARG A 404 -18.72 20.55 0.81
N LYS A 405 -17.82 21.44 1.23
CA LYS A 405 -17.53 21.69 2.66
C LYS A 405 -18.71 22.29 3.43
N MET A 406 -19.60 23.04 2.77
CA MET A 406 -20.84 23.54 3.39
C MET A 406 -21.82 22.42 3.79
N THR A 407 -21.73 21.25 3.14
CA THR A 407 -22.63 20.11 3.39
C THR A 407 -22.60 19.66 4.85
N LEU A 408 -21.44 19.72 5.50
CA LEU A 408 -21.31 19.37 6.92
C LEU A 408 -22.21 20.27 7.79
N TRP A 409 -22.16 21.59 7.57
CA TRP A 409 -22.96 22.54 8.35
C TRP A 409 -24.46 22.51 8.02
N LEU A 410 -24.80 22.16 6.77
CA LEU A 410 -26.17 21.86 6.37
C LEU A 410 -26.71 20.61 7.09
N GLN A 411 -25.90 19.55 7.17
CA GLN A 411 -26.26 18.28 7.84
C GLN A 411 -26.42 18.45 9.35
N GLN A 412 -25.57 19.26 10.00
CA GLN A 412 -25.68 19.58 11.43
C GLN A 412 -26.85 20.55 11.74
N GLY A 413 -27.54 21.06 10.71
CA GLY A 413 -28.66 21.99 10.87
C GLY A 413 -28.25 23.38 11.36
N VAL A 414 -26.97 23.74 11.24
CA VAL A 414 -26.45 25.07 11.63
C VAL A 414 -26.71 26.10 10.53
N LEU A 415 -26.63 25.67 9.27
CA LEU A 415 -26.91 26.50 8.09
C LEU A 415 -28.14 26.00 7.33
N ARG A 416 -28.87 26.92 6.69
CA ARG A 416 -29.90 26.63 5.70
C ARG A 416 -29.54 27.30 4.38
N GLU A 417 -29.82 26.61 3.27
CA GLU A 417 -29.71 27.20 1.94
C GLU A 417 -31.06 27.84 1.53
N GLU A 418 -31.11 29.16 1.42
CA GLU A 418 -32.33 29.91 1.06
C GLU A 418 -31.95 31.30 0.49
N PRO A 419 -32.11 31.60 -0.82
CA PRO A 419 -32.29 30.74 -2.02
C PRO A 419 -30.99 30.05 -2.50
N GLN A 420 -31.00 29.32 -3.63
CA GLN A 420 -29.85 28.56 -4.14
C GLN A 420 -28.54 29.37 -4.13
N GLY A 421 -27.51 28.84 -3.45
CA GLY A 421 -26.21 29.48 -3.29
C GLY A 421 -26.13 30.58 -2.21
N THR A 422 -27.19 30.80 -1.44
CA THR A 422 -27.22 31.71 -0.28
C THR A 422 -27.47 30.92 1.00
N PHE A 423 -26.63 31.13 2.00
CA PHE A 423 -26.64 30.40 3.25
C PHE A 423 -26.96 31.34 4.41
N THR A 424 -27.87 30.91 5.29
CA THR A 424 -28.29 31.64 6.49
C THR A 424 -28.09 30.79 7.73
N VAL A 425 -27.70 31.41 8.84
CA VAL A 425 -27.59 30.72 10.14
C VAL A 425 -28.98 30.44 10.71
N ILE A 426 -29.17 29.24 11.24
CA ILE A 426 -30.35 28.89 12.03
C ILE A 426 -29.95 28.90 13.51
N GLU A 427 -30.57 29.78 14.29
CA GLU A 427 -30.32 29.88 15.74
C GLU A 427 -31.18 28.92 16.58
N GLU A 428 -32.32 28.45 16.05
CA GLU A 428 -33.25 27.55 16.74
C GLU A 428 -33.60 26.33 15.88
N GLU A 429 -33.48 25.12 16.44
CA GLU A 429 -33.79 23.88 15.75
C GLU A 429 -35.31 23.70 15.56
N GLN A 430 -35.78 23.69 14.31
CA GLN A 430 -37.17 23.36 14.00
C GLN A 430 -37.40 21.86 14.19
N LYS A 431 -38.10 21.50 15.26
CA LYS A 431 -38.46 20.11 15.68
C LYS A 431 -39.23 19.25 14.66
N ASP A 432 -39.52 19.75 13.46
CA ASP A 432 -40.37 19.09 12.45
C ASP A 432 -39.58 18.41 11.30
N GLN A 433 -38.25 18.38 11.33
CA GLN A 433 -37.50 17.58 10.36
C GLN A 433 -37.31 16.15 10.90
N VAL A 434 -38.21 15.28 10.45
CA VAL A 434 -38.12 13.82 10.44
C VAL A 434 -36.66 13.38 10.33
N GLU A 435 -36.23 12.48 11.23
CA GLU A 435 -34.94 11.78 11.23
C GLU A 435 -34.52 11.41 9.79
N LYS A 436 -33.80 12.32 9.13
CA LYS A 436 -33.04 11.97 7.94
C LYS A 436 -31.83 11.25 8.49
N VAL A 437 -31.81 9.94 8.31
CA VAL A 437 -30.62 9.10 8.44
C VAL A 437 -29.48 9.86 7.75
N VAL A 438 -28.60 10.44 8.55
CA VAL A 438 -27.44 11.17 8.09
C VAL A 438 -26.47 10.11 7.60
N LEU A 439 -26.49 9.88 6.29
CA LEU A 439 -25.37 9.24 5.62
C LEU A 439 -24.20 10.21 5.80
N ILE A 440 -23.34 9.92 6.77
CA ILE A 440 -21.95 10.37 6.74
C ILE A 440 -21.46 9.85 5.39
N ASP A 441 -21.31 10.75 4.42
CA ASP A 441 -20.67 10.38 3.16
C ASP A 441 -19.26 10.00 3.58
N SER A 442 -19.00 8.69 3.57
CA SER A 442 -17.72 8.06 3.90
C SER A 442 -16.66 8.36 2.82
N ASP A 443 -16.80 9.50 2.13
CA ASP A 443 -15.85 10.04 1.15
C ASP A 443 -14.67 10.75 1.85
N GLU A 444 -14.37 10.40 3.12
CA GLU A 444 -13.06 10.66 3.72
C GLU A 444 -11.92 9.98 2.92
N GLU A 445 -12.22 9.02 2.03
CA GLU A 445 -11.23 8.46 1.09
C GLU A 445 -10.61 9.51 0.15
N GLY A 446 -11.25 10.68 -0.03
CA GLY A 446 -10.71 11.80 -0.81
C GLY A 446 -9.81 12.78 -0.04
N ASP A 447 -9.80 12.72 1.29
CA ASP A 447 -9.20 13.75 2.16
C ASP A 447 -7.82 13.36 2.69
N SER A 448 -7.07 12.51 1.96
CA SER A 448 -5.66 12.29 2.31
C SER A 448 -4.91 13.63 2.37
N ALA A 449 -4.09 13.81 3.40
CA ALA A 449 -3.27 15.01 3.57
C ALA A 449 -2.17 15.11 2.49
N MET A 450 -1.89 13.99 1.82
CA MET A 450 -0.86 13.86 0.79
C MET A 450 -1.41 14.29 -0.58
N ALA A 451 -0.56 14.93 -1.39
CA ALA A 451 -0.88 15.15 -2.80
C ALA A 451 -1.12 13.82 -3.50
N SER A 452 -2.06 13.77 -4.46
CA SER A 452 -2.37 12.51 -5.14
C SER A 452 -1.15 11.99 -5.90
N GLN A 453 -0.99 10.67 -6.07
CA GLN A 453 0.11 10.14 -6.86
C GLN A 453 0.17 10.74 -8.28
N ALA A 454 -0.98 11.12 -8.84
CA ALA A 454 -1.05 11.81 -10.13
C ALA A 454 -0.43 13.21 -10.07
N ASP A 455 -0.73 13.98 -9.02
CA ASP A 455 -0.15 15.31 -8.80
C ASP A 455 1.36 15.23 -8.55
N GLN A 456 1.80 14.26 -7.74
CA GLN A 456 3.22 14.00 -7.48
C GLN A 456 3.96 13.67 -8.77
N LYS A 457 3.43 12.74 -9.57
CA LYS A 457 3.97 12.41 -10.89
C LYS A 457 3.96 13.61 -11.83
N GLU A 458 2.93 14.44 -11.78
CA GLU A 458 2.89 15.65 -12.59
C GLU A 458 3.99 16.64 -12.19
N GLU A 459 4.23 16.86 -10.89
CA GLU A 459 5.34 17.69 -10.42
C GLU A 459 6.71 17.15 -10.83
N GLU A 460 6.93 15.84 -10.70
CA GLU A 460 8.15 15.17 -11.18
C GLU A 460 8.34 15.35 -12.70
N LEU A 461 7.28 15.15 -13.47
CA LEU A 461 7.28 15.36 -14.92
C LEU A 461 7.51 16.83 -15.28
N GLN A 462 7.04 17.78 -14.47
CA GLN A 462 7.33 19.20 -14.64
C GLN A 462 8.80 19.52 -14.33
N LEU A 463 9.40 18.89 -13.30
CA LEU A 463 10.84 18.99 -13.06
C LEU A 463 11.61 18.49 -14.29
N PHE A 464 11.30 17.29 -14.79
CA PHE A 464 11.90 16.78 -16.03
C PHE A 464 11.70 17.74 -17.20
N TRP A 465 10.51 18.35 -17.32
CA TRP A 465 10.23 19.33 -18.36
C TRP A 465 11.15 20.55 -18.28
N THR A 466 11.42 21.10 -17.09
CA THR A 466 12.36 22.23 -16.95
C THR A 466 13.77 21.88 -17.43
N TYR A 467 14.26 20.69 -17.09
CA TYR A 467 15.55 20.20 -17.58
C TYR A 467 15.55 19.94 -19.09
N ILE A 468 14.51 19.30 -19.63
CA ILE A 468 14.37 19.03 -21.07
C ILE A 468 14.32 20.36 -21.84
N GLN A 469 13.58 21.34 -21.35
CA GLN A 469 13.51 22.67 -21.95
C GLN A 469 14.88 23.35 -21.94
N ALA A 470 15.62 23.29 -20.83
CA ALA A 470 17.00 23.81 -20.77
C ALA A 470 17.94 23.10 -21.75
N MET A 471 17.87 21.76 -21.83
CA MET A 471 18.66 20.95 -22.78
C MET A 471 18.35 21.31 -24.23
N LEU A 472 17.06 21.43 -24.59
CA LEU A 472 16.64 21.78 -25.95
C LEU A 472 16.87 23.24 -26.31
N THR A 473 16.90 24.14 -25.32
CA THR A 473 17.30 25.55 -25.53
C THR A 473 18.79 25.64 -25.86
N ASN A 474 19.63 24.83 -25.19
CA ASN A 474 21.08 24.86 -25.39
C ASN A 474 21.56 24.03 -26.59
N LEU A 475 20.89 22.93 -26.92
CA LEU A 475 21.35 21.95 -27.92
C LEU A 475 20.47 21.91 -29.18
N GLU A 476 19.45 22.78 -29.26
CA GLU A 476 18.46 22.97 -30.34
C GLU A 476 17.58 21.75 -30.68
N SER A 477 18.14 20.53 -30.75
CA SER A 477 17.41 19.32 -31.04
C SER A 477 18.06 18.06 -30.48
N LEU A 478 17.26 17.16 -29.91
CA LEU A 478 17.74 15.92 -29.29
C LEU A 478 16.85 14.73 -29.63
N SER A 479 17.44 13.54 -29.76
CA SER A 479 16.69 12.29 -29.87
C SER A 479 16.17 11.83 -28.50
N LEU A 480 15.16 10.96 -28.50
CA LEU A 480 14.60 10.37 -27.28
C LEU A 480 15.68 9.74 -26.38
N GLU A 481 16.55 8.91 -26.98
CA GLU A 481 17.64 8.21 -26.29
C GLU A 481 18.64 9.16 -25.65
N ARG A 482 18.94 10.29 -26.32
CA ARG A 482 19.88 11.29 -25.81
C ARG A 482 19.29 12.07 -24.65
N ILE A 483 18.00 12.43 -24.73
CA ILE A 483 17.27 13.07 -23.63
C ILE A 483 17.25 12.12 -22.42
N HIS A 484 16.88 10.86 -22.62
CA HIS A 484 16.85 9.86 -21.54
C HIS A 484 18.21 9.68 -20.87
N SER A 485 19.29 9.56 -21.68
CA SER A 485 20.65 9.43 -21.16
C SER A 485 21.11 10.67 -20.37
N MET A 486 20.75 11.87 -20.83
CA MET A 486 21.08 13.12 -20.13
C MET A 486 20.29 13.27 -18.84
N LEU A 487 18.98 12.97 -18.84
CA LEU A 487 18.18 12.92 -17.61
C LEU A 487 18.74 11.90 -16.63
N LYS A 488 19.20 10.75 -17.12
CA LYS A 488 19.86 9.74 -16.28
C LYS A 488 21.17 10.22 -15.66
N MET A 489 21.96 10.99 -16.41
CA MET A 489 23.24 11.49 -15.93
C MET A 489 23.11 12.68 -14.97
N PHE A 490 22.09 13.53 -15.13
CA PHE A 490 21.96 14.80 -14.41
C PHE A 490 20.81 14.87 -13.40
N VAL A 491 19.79 14.01 -13.53
CA VAL A 491 18.59 14.00 -12.67
C VAL A 491 18.51 12.71 -11.87
N MET A 492 18.72 11.54 -12.48
CA MET A 492 18.59 10.23 -11.80
C MET A 492 19.75 9.90 -10.84
N THR A 493 20.83 10.70 -10.80
CA THR A 493 21.96 10.58 -9.86
C THR A 493 21.95 11.65 -8.76
N GLY A 494 20.94 12.53 -8.75
CA GLY A 494 20.75 13.54 -7.72
C GLY A 494 20.09 12.97 -6.44
N PRO A 495 19.98 13.78 -5.37
CA PRO A 495 19.37 13.37 -4.10
C PRO A 495 17.88 13.02 -4.20
N VAL A 496 17.19 13.47 -5.26
CA VAL A 496 15.80 13.10 -5.58
C VAL A 496 15.84 11.98 -6.63
N VAL A 497 15.83 10.73 -6.17
CA VAL A 497 15.89 9.55 -7.04
C VAL A 497 14.51 9.30 -7.65
N THR A 498 14.22 9.95 -8.77
CA THR A 498 13.05 9.65 -9.61
C THR A 498 13.53 8.96 -10.88
N GLU A 499 13.26 7.65 -11.00
CA GLU A 499 13.55 6.90 -12.22
C GLU A 499 12.42 7.11 -13.24
N ILE A 500 12.78 7.43 -14.49
CA ILE A 500 11.82 7.49 -15.60
C ILE A 500 12.21 6.45 -16.66
N ASP A 501 11.26 5.60 -17.04
CA ASP A 501 11.50 4.64 -18.13
C ASP A 501 11.46 5.35 -19.51
N ILE A 502 12.14 4.78 -20.50
CA ILE A 502 12.15 5.29 -21.87
C ILE A 502 10.73 5.37 -22.45
N GLN A 503 9.88 4.38 -22.17
CA GLN A 503 8.51 4.35 -22.68
C GLN A 503 7.65 5.46 -22.04
N GLU A 504 7.82 5.69 -20.74
CA GLU A 504 7.13 6.76 -20.01
C GLU A 504 7.59 8.14 -20.50
N LEU A 505 8.90 8.34 -20.66
CA LEU A 505 9.46 9.57 -21.22
C LEU A 505 8.92 9.81 -22.64
N GLN A 506 8.81 8.77 -23.46
CA GLN A 506 8.25 8.87 -24.80
C GLN A 506 6.79 9.33 -24.76
N GLY A 507 5.97 8.73 -23.90
CA GLY A 507 4.57 9.13 -23.70
C GLY A 507 4.44 10.59 -23.24
N PHE A 508 5.30 11.01 -22.32
CA PHE A 508 5.36 12.39 -21.83
C PHE A 508 5.72 13.39 -22.94
N LEU A 509 6.78 13.13 -23.69
CA LEU A 509 7.21 13.98 -24.80
C LEU A 509 6.14 14.04 -25.91
N GLN A 510 5.44 12.94 -26.18
CA GLN A 510 4.31 12.91 -27.11
C GLN A 510 3.15 13.78 -26.63
N LYS A 511 2.83 13.78 -25.32
CA LYS A 511 1.85 14.70 -24.73
C LYS A 511 2.26 16.16 -24.98
N LYS A 512 3.51 16.51 -24.72
CA LYS A 512 4.06 17.86 -24.97
C LYS A 512 4.07 18.26 -26.45
N VAL A 513 4.22 17.31 -27.36
CA VAL A 513 4.06 17.55 -28.82
C VAL A 513 2.59 17.83 -29.17
N ARG A 514 1.63 17.10 -28.59
CA ARG A 514 0.20 17.39 -28.78
C ARG A 514 -0.20 18.75 -28.22
N ASP A 515 0.38 19.13 -27.09
CA ASP A 515 0.16 20.43 -26.43
C ASP A 515 0.91 21.58 -27.14
N GLN A 516 1.55 21.32 -28.29
CA GLN A 516 2.33 22.27 -29.09
C GLN A 516 3.53 22.90 -28.36
N GLN A 517 3.96 22.31 -27.24
CA GLN A 517 5.14 22.73 -26.49
C GLN A 517 6.44 22.13 -27.05
N LEU A 518 6.34 21.08 -27.88
CA LEU A 518 7.45 20.46 -28.60
C LEU A 518 7.10 20.19 -30.06
N ILE A 519 8.11 20.19 -30.92
CA ILE A 519 8.02 19.76 -32.31
C ILE A 519 8.83 18.46 -32.45
N TYR A 520 8.20 17.42 -32.99
CA TYR A 520 8.88 16.18 -33.34
C TYR A 520 9.02 16.07 -34.86
N SER A 521 10.25 16.06 -35.36
CA SER A 521 10.53 15.97 -36.79
C SER A 521 11.82 15.21 -37.05
N GLY A 522 11.81 14.20 -37.92
CA GLY A 522 13.01 13.48 -38.32
C GLY A 522 13.71 12.71 -37.20
N GLY A 523 12.95 12.18 -36.23
CA GLY A 523 13.51 11.38 -35.12
C GLY A 523 14.01 12.20 -33.92
N VAL A 524 13.91 13.54 -33.98
CA VAL A 524 14.38 14.45 -32.92
C VAL A 524 13.28 15.39 -32.44
N TYR A 525 13.37 15.77 -31.16
CA TYR A 525 12.53 16.76 -30.51
C TYR A 525 13.19 18.14 -30.56
N ARG A 526 12.39 19.18 -30.77
CA ARG A 526 12.80 20.59 -30.81
C ARG A 526 11.80 21.46 -30.07
N LEU A 527 12.24 22.58 -29.52
CA LEU A 527 11.32 23.61 -29.04
C LEU A 527 10.69 24.35 -30.24
N PRO A 528 9.41 24.74 -30.16
CA PRO A 528 8.82 25.66 -31.11
C PRO A 528 9.64 26.94 -31.17
N LYS A 529 9.89 27.47 -32.37
CA LYS A 529 10.46 28.82 -32.48
C LYS A 529 9.43 29.78 -31.91
N ASN A 530 9.77 30.52 -30.85
CA ASN A 530 8.95 31.62 -30.38
C ASN A 530 8.61 32.51 -31.58
N CYS A 531 7.33 32.61 -31.94
CA CYS A 531 6.84 33.82 -32.56
C CYS A 531 6.95 34.88 -31.45
N ASN A 532 7.84 35.84 -31.66
CA ASN A 532 8.09 36.99 -30.77
C ASN A 532 6.83 37.55 -30.11
#